data_AF-A0A9Q3KUF3-F1
#
_entry.id   AF-A0A9Q3KUF3-F1
#
_cell.length_a   1.000
_cell.length_b   1.000
_cell.length_c   1.000
_cell.angle_alpha   90.00
_cell.angle_beta   90.00
_cell.angle_gamma   90.00
#
_symmetry.space_group_name_H-M   'P 1'
#
loop_
_entity.id
_entity.type
_entity.pdbx_description
1 polymer ?
#
loop_
_entity_poly.entity_id
_entity_poly.type
_entity_poly.pdbx_seq_one_letter_code
_entity_poly.pdbx_strand_id
1 'polypeptide(L)'
;MDLPPSSYHDSMEEFWDEEEEPEETEIVMNVVPSSYHQYLDVFSKLKAEKLPPHHACDHHIELEGSLLPVGVIYSLSNQDSDTLRGYISENGEKGFIWPSSSSTGAPVLFFKRKMVASVSL
;
A
#
# COMPACT_ATOMS: atom_id res chain seq x y z
N MET A 1 -42.58 -2.45 -43.77
CA MET A 1 -41.46 -1.62 -44.29
C MET A 1 -40.47 -1.56 -43.15
N ASP A 2 -39.68 -2.63 -43.04
CA ASP A 2 -38.71 -2.81 -41.96
C ASP A 2 -37.46 -2.00 -42.29
N LEU A 3 -37.04 -1.14 -41.37
CA LEU A 3 -35.82 -0.36 -41.50
C LEU A 3 -34.60 -1.29 -41.38
N PRO A 4 -33.58 -1.17 -42.24
CA PRO A 4 -32.35 -1.93 -42.08
C PRO A 4 -31.56 -1.45 -40.85
N PRO A 5 -30.75 -2.33 -40.23
CA PRO A 5 -29.90 -1.94 -39.11
C PRO A 5 -28.87 -0.92 -39.63
N SER A 6 -28.89 0.29 -39.06
CA SER A 6 -27.78 1.21 -39.27
C SER A 6 -26.54 0.61 -38.62
N SER A 7 -25.65 0.05 -39.43
CA SER A 7 -24.25 -0.16 -39.07
C SER A 7 -23.63 1.22 -38.82
N TYR A 8 -23.72 1.68 -37.58
CA TYR A 8 -22.85 2.73 -37.11
C TYR A 8 -21.48 2.10 -36.93
N HIS A 9 -20.62 2.52 -37.85
CA HIS A 9 -19.18 2.38 -37.89
C HIS A 9 -18.54 2.38 -36.50
N ASP A 10 -18.07 1.20 -36.08
CA ASP A 10 -16.70 0.93 -35.65
C ASP A 10 -15.79 2.17 -35.58
N SER A 11 -15.61 2.73 -34.37
CA SER A 11 -14.48 3.59 -33.93
C SER A 11 -14.82 4.21 -32.56
N MET A 12 -15.05 3.36 -31.57
CA MET A 12 -14.86 3.76 -30.16
C MET A 12 -14.13 2.67 -29.37
N GLU A 13 -13.31 1.91 -30.08
CA GLU A 13 -12.06 1.29 -29.63
C GLU A 13 -11.06 1.89 -30.64
N GLU A 14 -9.95 2.54 -30.32
CA GLU A 14 -9.02 2.47 -29.21
C GLU A 14 -8.45 3.89 -29.03
N PHE A 15 -8.64 4.49 -27.87
CA PHE A 15 -7.71 5.51 -27.38
C PHE A 15 -7.78 5.52 -25.86
N TRP A 16 -7.72 4.33 -25.27
CA TRP A 16 -7.00 4.24 -24.02
C TRP A 16 -5.56 4.37 -24.45
N ASP A 17 -4.96 5.54 -24.21
CA ASP A 17 -3.51 5.65 -24.17
C ASP A 17 -3.05 4.48 -23.29
N GLU A 18 -2.39 3.51 -23.91
CA GLU A 18 -1.45 2.64 -23.22
C GLU A 18 -0.38 3.58 -22.66
N GLU A 19 -0.70 4.24 -21.54
CA GLU A 19 0.32 4.75 -20.64
C GLU A 19 1.07 3.51 -20.18
N GLU A 20 2.14 3.21 -20.92
CA GLU A 20 3.16 2.25 -20.56
C GLU A 20 3.68 2.71 -19.19
N GLU A 21 3.10 2.14 -18.13
CA GLU A 21 3.49 2.41 -16.74
C GLU A 21 5.00 2.17 -16.68
N PRO A 22 5.80 3.23 -16.47
CA PRO A 22 7.24 3.14 -16.69
C PRO A 22 7.80 2.02 -15.84
N GLU A 23 8.70 1.21 -16.42
CA GLU A 23 9.35 0.15 -15.68
C GLU A 23 9.91 0.74 -14.37
N GLU A 24 9.50 0.18 -13.23
CA GLU A 24 9.77 0.73 -11.89
C GLU A 24 11.26 1.08 -11.68
N THR A 25 12.13 0.38 -12.40
CA THR A 25 13.58 0.57 -12.49
C THR A 25 14.00 1.91 -13.11
N GLU A 26 13.34 2.38 -14.18
CA GLU A 26 13.67 3.66 -14.83
C GLU A 26 13.31 4.85 -13.95
N ILE A 27 12.16 4.77 -13.27
CA ILE A 27 11.73 5.78 -12.30
C ILE A 27 12.78 5.90 -11.17
N VAL A 28 13.19 4.76 -10.61
CA VAL A 28 14.15 4.73 -9.50
C VAL A 28 15.51 5.27 -9.91
N MET A 29 16.01 4.96 -11.11
CA MET A 29 17.30 5.49 -11.60
C MET A 29 17.30 7.01 -11.77
N ASN A 30 16.17 7.59 -12.18
CA ASN A 30 16.03 9.03 -12.39
C ASN A 30 15.91 9.81 -11.07
N VAL A 31 15.34 9.20 -10.02
CA VAL A 31 15.16 9.83 -8.71
C VAL A 31 16.36 9.63 -7.79
N VAL A 32 17.00 8.47 -7.85
CA VAL A 32 18.11 8.11 -6.96
C VAL A 32 19.41 8.74 -7.46
N PRO A 33 20.15 9.51 -6.63
CA PRO A 33 21.43 10.07 -7.02
C PRO A 33 22.42 9.00 -7.50
N SER A 34 23.25 9.31 -8.49
CA SER A 34 24.16 8.34 -9.13
C SER A 34 25.10 7.61 -8.16
N SER A 35 25.46 8.24 -7.03
CA SER A 35 26.26 7.60 -5.98
C SER A 35 25.60 6.36 -5.35
N TYR A 36 24.28 6.25 -5.43
CA TYR A 36 23.50 5.15 -4.87
C TYR A 36 22.99 4.17 -5.93
N HIS A 37 23.38 4.31 -7.20
CA HIS A 37 22.95 3.41 -8.28
C HIS A 37 23.39 1.95 -8.07
N GLN A 38 24.40 1.70 -7.24
CA GLN A 38 24.75 0.33 -6.83
C GLN A 38 23.73 -0.32 -5.88
N TYR A 39 22.81 0.45 -5.29
CA TYR A 39 21.80 0.02 -4.33
C TYR A 39 20.37 0.22 -4.83
N LEU A 40 20.17 0.30 -6.16
CA LEU A 40 18.83 0.50 -6.75
C LEU A 40 17.82 -0.56 -6.28
N ASP A 41 18.31 -1.75 -5.95
CA ASP A 41 17.50 -2.82 -5.41
C ASP A 41 16.86 -2.50 -4.06
N VAL A 42 17.50 -1.70 -3.21
CA VAL A 42 16.98 -1.26 -1.91
C VAL A 42 15.77 -0.32 -2.10
N PHE A 43 15.68 0.36 -3.24
CA PHE A 43 14.59 1.27 -3.57
C PHE A 43 13.45 0.61 -4.35
N SER A 44 13.53 -0.69 -4.63
CA SER A 44 12.44 -1.42 -5.30
C SER A 44 11.25 -1.60 -4.36
N LYS A 45 10.08 -1.12 -4.78
CA LYS A 45 8.83 -1.26 -4.01
C LYS A 45 8.45 -2.72 -3.87
N LEU A 46 8.56 -3.51 -4.95
CA LEU A 46 8.26 -4.94 -4.93
C LEU A 46 9.12 -5.70 -3.91
N LYS A 47 10.42 -5.37 -3.81
CA LYS A 47 11.29 -5.96 -2.78
C LYS A 47 10.91 -5.50 -1.37
N ALA A 48 10.50 -4.24 -1.22
CA ALA A 48 10.08 -3.67 0.06
C ALA A 48 8.75 -4.25 0.57
N GLU A 49 7.91 -4.83 -0.29
CA GLU A 49 6.66 -5.50 0.10
C GLU A 49 6.85 -6.88 0.71
N LYS A 50 8.08 -7.39 0.79
CA LYS A 50 8.40 -8.69 1.38
C LYS A 50 9.09 -8.51 2.73
N LEU A 51 8.63 -9.26 3.75
CA LEU A 51 9.33 -9.27 5.04
C LEU A 51 10.76 -9.78 4.89
N PRO A 52 11.74 -9.11 5.52
CA PRO A 52 13.07 -9.68 5.64
C PRO A 52 13.00 -10.98 6.47
N PRO A 53 13.93 -11.92 6.24
CA PRO A 53 14.02 -13.12 7.05
C PRO A 53 14.28 -12.76 8.52
N HIS A 54 13.79 -13.59 9.44
CA HIS A 54 14.08 -13.44 10.87
C HIS A 54 15.60 -13.48 11.12
N HIS A 55 16.08 -12.61 12.00
CA HIS A 55 17.49 -12.49 12.34
C HIS A 55 17.70 -12.66 13.84
N ALA A 56 18.96 -12.80 14.27
CA ALA A 56 19.30 -12.89 15.70
C ALA A 56 18.96 -11.60 16.48
N CYS A 57 18.62 -10.51 15.79
CA CYS A 57 18.33 -9.19 16.34
C CYS A 57 16.88 -8.77 16.05
N ASP A 58 15.93 -9.68 16.22
CA ASP A 58 14.51 -9.33 16.15
C ASP A 58 14.14 -8.38 17.30
N HIS A 59 13.23 -7.45 17.02
CA HIS A 59 12.80 -6.47 18.00
C HIS A 59 12.02 -7.15 19.14
N HIS A 60 12.53 -7.02 20.37
CA HIS A 60 11.87 -7.48 21.59
C HIS A 60 11.32 -6.28 22.38
N ILE A 61 10.08 -6.38 22.83
CA ILE A 61 9.43 -5.38 23.69
C ILE A 61 9.49 -5.89 25.13
N GLU A 62 10.32 -5.26 25.95
CA GLU A 62 10.40 -5.54 27.39
C GLU A 62 9.20 -4.91 28.12
N LEU A 63 8.51 -5.69 28.95
CA LEU A 63 7.35 -5.24 29.72
C LEU A 63 7.72 -4.96 31.18
N GLU A 64 7.32 -3.81 31.71
CA GLU A 64 7.58 -3.41 33.11
C GLU A 64 6.65 -4.10 34.15
N GLY A 65 6.21 -5.33 33.90
CA GLY A 65 5.45 -6.15 34.86
C GLY A 65 3.97 -5.80 35.05
N SER A 66 3.43 -4.80 34.35
CA SER A 66 2.00 -4.46 34.37
C SER A 66 1.22 -5.16 33.25
N LEU A 67 -0.03 -5.54 33.52
CA LEU A 67 -0.98 -5.94 32.48
C LEU A 67 -1.23 -4.77 31.52
N LEU A 68 -1.02 -4.99 30.22
CA LEU A 68 -1.30 -3.99 29.20
C LEU A 68 -2.81 -3.70 29.18
N PRO A 69 -3.23 -2.43 29.11
CA PRO A 69 -4.65 -2.09 29.08
C PRO A 69 -5.32 -2.69 27.83
N VAL A 70 -6.59 -3.05 27.97
CA VAL A 70 -7.41 -3.46 26.83
C VAL A 70 -7.81 -2.20 26.07
N GLY A 71 -7.39 -2.09 24.81
CA GLY A 71 -7.77 -0.96 23.96
C GLY A 71 -9.28 -0.88 23.74
N VAL A 72 -9.82 0.33 23.79
CA VAL A 72 -11.22 0.60 23.44
C VAL A 72 -11.37 0.62 21.93
N ILE A 73 -12.41 -0.04 21.41
CA ILE A 73 -12.77 0.02 19.99
C ILE A 73 -13.72 1.21 19.78
N TYR A 74 -13.34 2.13 18.89
CA TYR A 74 -14.18 3.27 18.51
C TYR A 74 -15.03 2.94 17.29
N SER A 75 -16.19 3.60 17.18
CA SER A 75 -17.03 3.50 15.98
C SER A 75 -16.34 4.17 14.80
N LEU A 76 -16.22 3.43 13.69
CA LEU A 76 -15.68 3.91 12.43
C LEU A 76 -16.80 4.33 11.48
N SER A 77 -16.53 5.27 10.58
CA SER A 77 -17.42 5.54 9.46
C SER A 77 -17.40 4.38 8.46
N ASN A 78 -18.36 4.32 7.54
CA ASN A 78 -18.37 3.30 6.48
C ASN A 78 -17.09 3.37 5.63
N GLN A 79 -16.70 4.58 5.24
CA GLN A 79 -15.49 4.81 4.45
C GLN A 79 -14.21 4.37 5.18
N ASP A 80 -14.08 4.70 6.47
CA ASP A 80 -12.93 4.29 7.27
C ASP A 80 -12.89 2.77 7.47
N SER A 81 -14.06 2.14 7.61
CA SER A 81 -14.19 0.69 7.74
C SER A 81 -13.76 -0.04 6.46
N ASP A 82 -14.18 0.45 5.30
CA ASP A 82 -13.79 -0.13 4.00
C ASP A 82 -12.28 0.04 3.76
N THR A 83 -11.74 1.21 4.10
CA THR A 83 -10.30 1.49 4.03
C THR A 83 -9.51 0.56 4.93
N LEU A 84 -9.97 0.35 6.18
CA LEU A 84 -9.34 -0.55 7.13
C LEU A 84 -9.34 -2.00 6.62
N ARG A 85 -10.45 -2.46 6.04
CA ARG A 85 -10.57 -3.81 5.49
C ARG A 85 -9.61 -4.02 4.33
N GLY A 86 -9.50 -3.06 3.42
CA GLY A 86 -8.54 -3.09 2.33
C GLY A 86 -7.10 -3.20 2.84
N TYR A 87 -6.72 -2.33 3.79
CA TYR A 87 -5.40 -2.36 4.41
C TYR A 87 -5.09 -3.71 5.08
N ILE A 88 -6.05 -4.29 5.80
CA ILE A 88 -5.85 -5.57 6.47
C ILE A 88 -5.65 -6.70 5.45
N SER A 89 -6.44 -6.75 4.37
CA SER A 89 -6.29 -7.77 3.33
C SER A 89 -4.92 -7.66 2.67
N GLU A 90 -4.55 -6.47 2.22
CA GLU A 90 -3.30 -6.22 1.51
C GLU A 90 -2.08 -6.58 2.37
N ASN A 91 -2.04 -6.12 3.62
CA ASN A 91 -0.91 -6.40 4.52
C ASN A 91 -0.91 -7.84 5.04
N GLY A 92 -2.07 -8.49 5.07
CA GLY A 92 -2.18 -9.92 5.36
C GLY A 92 -1.60 -10.78 4.23
N GLU A 93 -1.90 -10.43 2.98
CA GLU A 93 -1.33 -11.09 1.78
C GLU A 93 0.18 -10.89 1.68
N LYS A 94 0.68 -9.70 2.01
CA LYS A 94 2.13 -9.40 2.13
C LYS A 94 2.81 -10.13 3.29
N GLY A 95 2.03 -10.66 4.25
CA GLY A 95 2.52 -11.31 5.46
C GLY A 95 3.04 -10.34 6.53
N PHE A 96 2.79 -9.04 6.40
CA PHE A 96 3.21 -8.02 7.36
C PHE A 96 2.42 -8.09 8.67
N ILE A 97 1.16 -8.51 8.59
CA ILE A 97 0.29 -8.70 9.75
C ILE A 97 -0.40 -10.07 9.66
N TRP A 98 -0.77 -10.62 10.81
CA TRP A 98 -1.52 -11.88 10.88
C TRP A 98 -2.56 -11.83 12.01
N PRO A 99 -3.63 -12.63 11.93
CA PRO A 99 -4.60 -12.75 13.02
C PRO A 99 -3.92 -13.25 14.29
N SER A 100 -4.13 -12.55 15.40
CA SER A 100 -3.59 -12.93 16.71
C SER A 100 -4.70 -13.02 17.76
N SER A 101 -4.47 -13.82 18.80
CA SER A 101 -5.36 -13.97 19.95
C SER A 101 -4.71 -13.34 21.20
N SER A 102 -4.33 -12.07 21.11
CA SER A 102 -3.74 -11.34 22.23
C SER A 102 -4.81 -10.89 23.23
N SER A 103 -4.45 -10.85 24.51
CA SER A 103 -5.30 -10.28 25.58
C SER A 103 -5.29 -8.75 25.60
N THR A 104 -4.42 -8.14 24.79
CA THR A 104 -4.25 -6.68 24.66
C THR A 104 -4.37 -6.27 23.20
N GLY A 105 -4.73 -5.02 22.95
CA GLY A 105 -4.85 -4.46 21.61
C GLY A 105 -4.86 -2.94 21.64
N ALA A 106 -4.41 -2.31 20.56
CA ALA A 106 -4.43 -0.86 20.39
C ALA A 106 -5.42 -0.47 19.27
N PRO A 107 -6.12 0.67 19.41
CA PRO A 107 -7.05 1.13 18.37
C PRO A 107 -6.31 1.64 17.13
N VAL A 108 -6.93 1.44 15.96
CA VAL A 108 -6.50 2.08 14.70
C VAL A 108 -7.13 3.47 14.61
N LEU A 109 -6.33 4.48 14.31
CA LEU A 109 -6.75 5.87 14.21
C LEU A 109 -6.59 6.39 12.78
N PHE A 110 -7.58 7.14 12.30
CA PHE A 110 -7.55 7.80 10.99
C PHE A 110 -7.27 9.28 11.15
N PHE A 111 -6.35 9.82 10.34
CA PHE A 111 -6.05 11.24 10.28
C PHE A 111 -5.96 11.72 8.83
N LYS A 112 -6.45 12.93 8.55
CA LYS A 112 -6.35 13.55 7.23
C LYS A 112 -4.99 14.22 7.08
N ARG A 113 -4.15 13.70 6.18
CA ARG A 113 -2.87 14.33 5.86
C ARG A 113 -3.10 15.52 4.92
N LYS A 114 -2.50 16.67 5.24
CA LYS A 114 -2.42 17.79 4.29
C LYS A 114 -1.31 17.49 3.28
N MET A 115 -1.64 17.50 1.99
CA MET A 115 -0.64 17.40 0.94
C MET A 115 -0.03 18.79 0.73
N VAL A 116 1.27 18.93 1.02
CA VAL A 116 2.06 20.05 0.50
C VAL A 116 2.60 19.57 -0.84
N ALA A 117 2.37 20.34 -1.91
CA ALA A 117 2.92 20.01 -3.22
C ALA A 117 4.45 19.90 -3.09
N SER A 118 4.99 18.72 -3.41
CA SER A 118 6.43 18.54 -3.49
C SER A 118 6.96 19.39 -4.64
N VAL A 119 7.79 20.39 -4.32
CA VAL A 119 8.67 20.99 -5.31
C VAL A 119 9.74 19.94 -5.59
N SER A 120 9.64 19.29 -6.75
CA SER A 120 10.70 18.42 -7.25
C SER A 120 11.96 19.27 -7.47
N LEU A 121 13.09 18.86 -6.89
CA LEU A 121 14.42 19.44 -7.13
C LEU A 121 14.98 18.98 -8.48
#